data_AF-A0A4Y9SLP1-F1
#
_entry.id   AF-A0A4Y9SLP1-F1
#
_cell.length_a   1.000
_cell.length_b   1.000
_cell.length_c   1.000
_cell.angle_alpha   90.00
_cell.angle_beta   90.00
_cell.angle_gamma   90.00
#
_symmetry.space_group_name_H-M   'P 1'
#
loop_
_entity.id
_entity.type
_entity.pdbx_description
1 polymer ?
#
loop_
_entity_poly.entity_id
_entity_poly.type
_entity_poly.pdbx_seq_one_letter_code
_entity_poly.pdbx_strand_id
1 'polypeptide(L)'
;MKNFNQELRRLVLPLLLALSTAGCVIAAGGKDAQPTNRGGTETSGATYCQQSDDGRMVACGGKATYCQQSSDGNMVACGGLATYCQKSSNGKSVACGGLAAHCQRSDDGKQVACGGGR
;
A
#
# COMPACT_ATOMS: atom_id res chain seq x y z
N MET A 1 53.81 10.27 33.84
CA MET A 1 52.83 9.26 33.36
C MET A 1 51.63 9.34 34.31
N LYS A 2 50.63 10.15 33.97
CA LYS A 2 49.45 10.40 34.81
C LYS A 2 48.24 9.72 34.15
N ASN A 3 47.53 8.96 34.97
CA ASN A 3 46.52 7.96 34.65
C ASN A 3 45.44 8.40 33.63
N PHE A 4 45.51 7.92 32.39
CA PHE A 4 44.44 8.05 31.38
C PHE A 4 43.14 7.31 31.80
N ASN A 5 43.25 6.34 32.72
CA ASN A 5 42.13 5.56 33.25
C ASN A 5 41.29 6.28 34.33
N GLN A 6 41.73 7.44 34.84
CA GLN A 6 41.04 8.17 35.91
C GLN A 6 40.05 9.22 35.35
N GLU A 7 40.34 9.79 34.18
CA GLU A 7 39.47 10.74 33.48
C GLU A 7 38.26 10.06 32.83
N LEU A 8 38.44 8.82 32.33
CA LEU A 8 37.35 8.07 31.72
C LEU A 8 36.23 7.77 32.74
N ARG A 9 36.57 7.49 34.00
CA ARG A 9 35.61 7.24 35.10
C ARG A 9 34.80 8.48 35.52
N ARG A 10 35.28 9.69 35.25
CA ARG A 10 34.55 10.93 35.56
C ARG A 10 33.49 11.28 34.52
N LEU A 11 33.63 10.78 33.29
CA LEU A 11 32.63 11.01 32.23
C LEU A 11 31.50 9.98 32.20
N VAL A 12 31.71 8.73 32.68
CA VAL A 12 30.67 7.69 32.57
C VAL A 12 29.64 7.70 33.70
N LEU A 13 29.96 8.32 34.84
CA LEU A 13 29.09 8.29 36.03
C LEU A 13 27.79 9.13 35.93
N PRO A 14 27.73 10.29 35.24
CA PRO A 14 26.46 11.01 35.08
C PRO A 14 25.56 10.44 33.98
N LEU A 15 26.07 9.57 33.09
CA LEU A 15 25.28 9.03 31.98
C LEU A 15 24.33 7.88 32.40
N LEU A 16 24.62 7.22 33.53
CA LEU A 16 23.85 6.09 34.05
C LEU A 16 22.62 6.48 34.89
N LEU A 17 22.40 7.79 35.12
CA LEU A 17 21.30 8.30 35.95
C LEU A 17 20.15 8.95 35.17
N ALA A 18 20.14 8.87 33.84
CA ALA A 18 18.97 9.23 33.03
C ALA A 18 17.92 8.10 33.00
N LEU A 19 17.56 7.61 34.19
CA LEU A 19 16.31 6.90 34.44
C LEU A 19 15.26 7.99 34.73
N SER A 20 14.50 8.42 33.73
CA SER A 20 13.29 9.20 33.98
C SER A 20 12.19 8.74 33.02
N THR A 21 11.45 7.76 33.52
CA THR A 21 10.01 7.54 33.29
C THR A 21 9.35 8.52 32.33
N ALA A 22 9.18 8.10 31.08
CA ALA A 22 8.09 8.55 30.23
C ALA A 22 7.39 7.30 29.71
N GLY A 23 6.47 6.80 30.53
CA GLY A 23 5.49 5.82 30.09
C GLY A 23 4.62 6.46 29.01
N CYS A 24 4.95 6.22 27.75
CA CYS A 24 4.01 6.35 26.66
C CYS A 24 3.43 4.97 26.38
N VAL A 25 2.47 4.57 27.22
CA VAL A 25 1.50 3.54 26.85
C VAL A 25 0.61 4.18 25.77
N ILE A 26 1.05 4.10 24.51
CA ILE A 26 0.16 4.42 23.40
C ILE A 26 -0.57 3.14 23.03
N ALA A 27 -1.80 3.11 23.52
CA ALA A 27 -2.96 2.35 23.08
C ALA A 27 -2.73 1.29 21.99
N ALA A 28 -3.02 0.04 22.38
CA ALA A 28 -3.52 -0.97 21.48
C ALA A 28 -4.59 -0.37 20.56
N GLY A 29 -4.38 -0.50 19.25
CA GLY A 29 -5.28 0.08 18.26
C GLY A 29 -4.63 0.43 16.94
N GLY A 30 -3.51 -0.20 16.58
CA GLY A 30 -3.18 -0.38 15.17
C GLY A 30 -4.27 -1.26 14.58
N LYS A 31 -5.42 -0.67 14.21
CA LYS A 31 -6.12 -1.20 13.06
C LYS A 31 -5.14 -1.00 11.94
N ASP A 32 -4.47 -2.10 11.62
CA ASP A 32 -3.81 -2.30 10.37
C ASP A 32 -4.58 -1.48 9.34
N ALA A 33 -3.92 -0.51 8.73
CA ALA A 33 -4.30 -0.07 7.41
C ALA A 33 -4.10 -1.29 6.49
N GLN A 34 -4.92 -2.32 6.73
CA GLN A 34 -5.33 -3.29 5.76
C GLN A 34 -5.82 -2.43 4.61
N PRO A 35 -5.23 -2.54 3.40
CA PRO A 35 -5.92 -2.11 2.21
C PRO A 35 -7.15 -3.01 2.13
N THR A 36 -8.21 -2.66 2.86
CA THR A 36 -9.50 -3.29 2.69
C THR A 36 -9.86 -2.92 1.27
N ASN A 37 -9.92 -3.93 0.40
CA ASN A 37 -10.58 -3.92 -0.89
C ASN A 37 -12.09 -3.65 -0.69
N ARG A 38 -12.45 -2.63 0.09
CA ARG A 38 -13.75 -2.00 0.01
C ARG A 38 -13.66 -1.17 -1.25
N GLY A 39 -14.19 -1.73 -2.34
CA GLY A 39 -14.52 -0.97 -3.55
C GLY A 39 -15.26 0.29 -3.12
N GLY A 40 -14.52 1.39 -3.05
CA GLY A 40 -15.01 2.64 -2.53
C GLY A 40 -15.89 3.28 -3.58
N THR A 41 -17.21 3.20 -3.39
CA THR A 41 -18.12 4.22 -3.90
C THR A 41 -17.92 5.50 -3.11
N GLU A 42 -16.69 6.04 -3.13
CA GLU A 42 -16.42 7.37 -2.63
C GLU A 42 -16.33 8.28 -3.84
N THR A 43 -17.28 9.18 -3.96
CA THR A 43 -17.40 10.20 -5.01
C THR A 43 -16.25 11.23 -4.97
N SER A 44 -15.21 10.96 -4.19
CA SER A 44 -13.94 11.67 -4.06
C SER A 44 -12.83 10.72 -4.53
N GLY A 45 -12.24 11.00 -5.69
CA GLY A 45 -11.17 10.17 -6.24
C GLY A 45 -10.60 10.79 -7.50
N ALA A 46 -9.33 10.51 -7.79
CA ALA A 46 -8.66 10.97 -9.02
C ALA A 46 -9.35 10.38 -10.27
N THR A 47 -9.33 11.15 -11.37
CA THR A 47 -9.78 10.69 -12.70
C THR A 47 -8.67 9.98 -13.48
N TYR A 48 -7.48 9.90 -12.89
CA TYR A 48 -6.29 9.31 -13.51
C TYR A 48 -5.76 8.12 -12.69
N CYS A 49 -4.85 7.39 -13.31
CA CYS A 49 -4.02 6.37 -12.69
C CYS A 49 -2.56 6.83 -12.67
N GLN A 50 -1.79 6.31 -11.72
CA GLN A 50 -0.39 6.63 -11.56
C GLN A 50 0.43 5.36 -11.36
N GLN A 51 1.64 5.35 -11.90
CA GLN A 51 2.62 4.28 -11.71
C GLN A 51 3.66 4.69 -10.67
N SER A 52 4.26 3.71 -10.00
CA SER A 52 5.47 3.93 -9.21
C SER A 52 6.64 4.36 -10.13
N ASP A 53 7.64 5.03 -9.56
CA ASP A 53 8.82 5.48 -10.32
C ASP A 53 9.59 4.32 -10.95
N ASP A 54 9.58 3.14 -10.33
CA ASP A 54 10.17 1.91 -10.87
C ASP A 54 9.28 1.19 -11.90
N GLY A 55 8.07 1.70 -12.14
CA GLY A 55 7.12 1.20 -13.13
C GLY A 55 6.49 -0.16 -12.81
N ARG A 56 6.71 -0.73 -11.61
CA ARG A 56 6.23 -2.07 -11.24
C ARG A 56 4.85 -2.07 -10.60
N MET A 57 4.43 -0.93 -10.06
CA MET A 57 3.13 -0.76 -9.43
C MET A 57 2.29 0.25 -10.22
N VAL A 58 0.98 0.08 -10.15
CA VAL A 58 0.00 0.98 -10.75
C VAL A 58 -1.21 1.08 -9.82
N ALA A 59 -1.74 2.28 -9.65
CA ALA A 59 -2.96 2.54 -8.89
C ALA A 59 -3.86 3.49 -9.68
N CYS A 60 -5.18 3.26 -9.60
CA CYS A 60 -6.18 4.07 -10.30
C CYS A 60 -7.11 4.75 -9.31
N GLY A 61 -7.44 6.01 -9.59
CA GLY A 61 -8.39 6.76 -8.77
C GLY A 61 -9.84 6.26 -8.91
N GLY A 62 -10.66 6.55 -7.90
CA GLY A 62 -12.06 6.14 -7.85
C GLY A 62 -12.93 6.71 -8.99
N LYS A 63 -12.52 7.82 -9.64
CA LYS A 63 -13.24 8.42 -10.77
C LYS A 63 -12.67 8.05 -12.13
N ALA A 64 -11.57 7.29 -12.19
CA ALA A 64 -11.04 6.82 -13.46
C ALA A 64 -12.03 5.83 -14.09
N THR A 65 -12.31 6.02 -15.38
CA THR A 65 -13.18 5.16 -16.20
C THR A 65 -12.41 4.10 -16.96
N TYR A 66 -11.10 3.99 -16.70
CA TYR A 66 -10.18 3.13 -17.39
C TYR A 66 -9.33 2.31 -16.40
N CYS A 67 -8.65 1.32 -16.94
CA CYS A 67 -7.65 0.51 -16.27
C CYS A 67 -6.26 0.78 -16.86
N GLN A 68 -5.22 0.62 -16.05
CA GLN A 68 -3.84 0.78 -16.48
C GLN A 68 -2.98 -0.38 -15.97
N GLN A 69 -2.03 -0.79 -16.81
CA GLN A 69 -1.02 -1.77 -16.43
C GLN A 69 0.23 -1.08 -15.91
N SER A 70 1.01 -1.78 -15.09
CA SER A 70 2.40 -1.40 -14.79
C SER A 70 3.24 -1.49 -16.06
N SER A 71 4.35 -0.75 -16.11
CA SER A 71 5.23 -0.70 -17.27
C SER A 71 5.93 -2.04 -17.54
N ASP A 72 6.18 -2.82 -16.49
CA ASP A 72 6.70 -4.19 -16.61
C ASP A 72 5.63 -5.22 -17.01
N GLY A 73 4.36 -4.80 -17.14
CA GLY A 73 3.24 -5.64 -17.56
C GLY A 73 2.82 -6.71 -16.56
N ASN A 74 3.31 -6.66 -15.33
CA ASN A 74 3.03 -7.67 -14.30
C ASN A 74 1.81 -7.35 -13.43
N MET A 75 1.44 -6.07 -13.32
CA MET A 75 0.33 -5.58 -12.51
C MET A 75 -0.68 -4.82 -13.36
N VAL A 76 -1.92 -4.80 -12.91
CA VAL A 76 -3.01 -4.02 -13.50
C VAL A 76 -3.88 -3.46 -12.39
N ALA A 77 -4.33 -2.21 -12.55
CA ALA A 77 -5.31 -1.58 -11.68
C ALA A 77 -6.42 -0.97 -12.52
N CYS A 78 -7.64 -0.95 -11.97
CA CYS A 78 -8.81 -0.38 -12.62
C CYS A 78 -9.40 0.74 -11.78
N GLY A 79 -9.85 1.79 -12.44
CA GLY A 79 -10.55 2.90 -11.80
C GLY A 79 -11.92 2.50 -11.27
N GLY A 80 -12.43 3.28 -10.31
CA GLY A 80 -13.72 3.01 -9.68
C GLY A 80 -14.92 3.14 -10.62
N LEU A 81 -14.84 3.94 -11.68
CA LEU A 81 -15.92 4.09 -12.67
C LEU A 81 -15.72 3.22 -13.92
N ALA A 82 -14.65 2.43 -14.00
CA ALA A 82 -14.48 1.48 -15.09
C ALA A 82 -15.55 0.37 -15.00
N THR A 83 -16.15 0.03 -16.14
CA THR A 83 -17.23 -0.96 -16.27
C THR A 83 -16.73 -2.33 -16.73
N TYR A 84 -15.41 -2.49 -16.85
CA TYR A 84 -14.76 -3.66 -17.39
C TYR A 84 -13.65 -4.17 -16.48
N CYS A 85 -13.22 -5.40 -16.73
CA CYS A 85 -12.07 -6.02 -16.09
C CYS A 85 -10.90 -6.12 -17.07
N GLN A 86 -9.68 -6.08 -16.55
CA GLN A 86 -8.46 -6.19 -17.34
C GLN A 86 -7.47 -7.14 -16.67
N LYS A 87 -6.79 -7.96 -17.47
CA LYS A 87 -5.62 -8.74 -17.04
C LYS A 87 -4.34 -7.98 -17.37
N SER A 88 -3.34 -8.19 -16.54
CA SER A 88 -1.94 -7.86 -16.84
C SER A 88 -1.47 -8.60 -18.10
N SER A 89 -0.47 -8.06 -18.78
CA SER A 89 0.10 -8.63 -20.02
C SER A 89 0.61 -10.04 -19.83
N ASN A 90 1.15 -10.36 -18.66
CA ASN A 90 1.62 -11.72 -18.34
C ASN A 90 0.50 -12.68 -17.92
N GLY A 91 -0.76 -12.20 -17.82
CA GLY A 91 -1.95 -12.97 -17.48
C GLY A 91 -2.11 -13.33 -16.00
N LYS A 92 -1.13 -13.05 -15.13
CA LYS A 92 -1.10 -13.52 -13.72
C LYS A 92 -1.82 -12.59 -12.75
N SER A 93 -1.95 -11.31 -13.09
CA SER A 93 -2.73 -10.32 -12.34
C SER A 93 -3.99 -9.92 -13.10
N VAL A 94 -5.08 -9.65 -12.36
CA VAL A 94 -6.37 -9.21 -12.87
C VAL A 94 -6.97 -8.15 -11.95
N ALA A 95 -7.56 -7.11 -12.53
CA ALA A 95 -8.31 -6.08 -11.83
C ALA A 95 -9.64 -5.81 -12.53
N CYS A 96 -10.65 -5.45 -11.75
CA CYS A 96 -11.96 -5.06 -12.25
C CYS A 96 -12.29 -3.65 -11.81
N GLY A 97 -12.88 -2.88 -12.71
CA GLY A 97 -13.39 -1.56 -12.39
C GLY A 97 -14.54 -1.63 -11.39
N GLY A 98 -14.71 -0.56 -10.62
CA GLY A 98 -15.72 -0.52 -9.55
C GLY A 98 -17.16 -0.67 -10.05
N LEU A 99 -17.44 -0.33 -11.32
CA LEU A 99 -18.76 -0.50 -11.95
C LEU A 99 -18.86 -1.75 -12.84
N ALA A 100 -17.83 -2.61 -12.88
CA ALA A 100 -17.93 -3.85 -13.62
C ALA A 100 -18.98 -4.76 -12.97
N ALA A 101 -19.89 -5.31 -13.78
CA ALA A 101 -20.99 -6.18 -13.33
C ALA A 101 -20.58 -7.67 -13.25
N HIS A 102 -19.29 -7.97 -13.44
CA HIS A 102 -18.78 -9.33 -13.48
C HIS A 102 -17.44 -9.46 -12.76
N CYS A 103 -17.06 -10.71 -12.53
CA CYS A 103 -15.74 -11.07 -12.07
C CYS A 103 -14.90 -11.63 -13.21
N GLN A 104 -13.58 -11.45 -13.12
CA GLN A 104 -12.62 -12.03 -14.04
C GLN A 104 -11.51 -12.74 -13.26
N ARG A 105 -11.07 -13.87 -13.80
CA ARG A 105 -9.97 -14.67 -13.24
C ARG A 105 -8.68 -14.45 -14.06
N SER A 106 -7.53 -14.52 -13.42
CA SER A 106 -6.22 -14.58 -14.07
C SER A 106 -6.06 -15.86 -14.89
N ASP A 107 -5.15 -15.85 -15.85
CA ASP A 107 -4.91 -16.99 -16.76
C ASP A 107 -4.34 -18.21 -16.04
N ASP A 108 -3.54 -17.98 -15.01
CA ASP A 108 -3.04 -19.05 -14.13
C ASP A 108 -4.08 -19.53 -13.10
N GLY A 109 -5.26 -18.91 -13.06
CA GLY A 109 -6.35 -19.25 -12.17
C GLY A 109 -6.17 -18.82 -10.71
N LYS A 110 -5.07 -18.15 -10.36
CA LYS A 110 -4.70 -17.86 -8.95
C LYS A 110 -5.33 -16.59 -8.39
N GLN A 111 -5.77 -15.67 -9.25
CA GLN A 111 -6.38 -14.41 -8.85
C GLN A 111 -7.76 -14.25 -9.46
N VAL A 112 -8.69 -13.69 -8.70
CA VAL A 112 -10.02 -13.28 -9.17
C VAL A 112 -10.26 -11.87 -8.70
N ALA A 113 -10.65 -11.00 -9.61
CA ALA A 113 -11.16 -9.67 -9.30
C ALA A 113 -12.64 -9.60 -9.67
N CYS A 114 -13.42 -8.88 -8.88
CA CYS A 114 -14.82 -8.61 -9.15
C CYS A 114 -15.03 -7.10 -9.12
N GLY A 115 -15.85 -6.60 -10.05
CA GLY A 115 -16.35 -5.24 -9.91
C GLY A 115 -17.35 -5.16 -8.76
N GLY A 116 -17.66 -3.91 -8.36
CA GLY A 116 -18.64 -3.59 -7.33
C GLY A 116 -20.01 -3.21 -7.91
N GLY A 117 -20.27 -3.50 -9.19
CA GLY A 117 -21.52 -3.18 -9.87
C GLY A 117 -22.70 -3.69 -9.05
N ARG A 118 -23.39 -2.75 -8.39
CA ARG A 118 -24.60 -2.98 -7.62
C ARG A 118 -25.79 -3.18 -8.54
#